data_AF-A0A0B6RV56-F1
#
_entry.id   AF-A0A0B6RV56-F1
#
_cell.length_a   1.000
_cell.length_b   1.000
_cell.length_c   1.000
_cell.angle_alpha   90.00
_cell.angle_beta   90.00
_cell.angle_gamma   90.00
#
_symmetry.space_group_name_H-M   'P 1'
#
loop_
_entity.id
_entity.type
_entity.pdbx_description
1 polymer ?
#
loop_
_entity_poly.entity_id
_entity_poly.type
_entity_poly.pdbx_seq_one_letter_code
_entity_poly.pdbx_strand_id
1 'polypeptide(L)'
;MQQSVAERPLFHVRVHPHNGSTRASPEAQTQRSSDMTTILQINSAARSQGARSTQLADELTAKLEKSNPGSKVVVRNLLSNAQPHLDDAVLGAFFTPAEQRSAEQNAIVAKSDELVEELKAADVIVIAAPLYNFGISSHLKTYFDWIARAGVTFRYTANGPEGLITGKKVYVVSARGGKYLGTPNDTQTPYLKTFLGFIGLTDVSFIYAEGLNMGPDSEAAALAAAREAIAAA
;
A
#
# COMPACT_ATOMS: atom_id res chain seq x y z
N MET A 1 24.40 -53.76 18.81
CA MET A 1 23.29 -54.66 19.15
C MET A 1 22.08 -54.19 18.36
N GLN A 2 21.82 -54.83 17.21
CA GLN A 2 20.68 -54.55 16.32
C GLN A 2 19.47 -55.35 16.82
N GLN A 3 18.28 -54.74 16.85
CA GLN A 3 16.97 -55.41 16.89
C GLN A 3 16.09 -54.64 15.90
N SER A 4 15.79 -55.18 14.72
CA SER A 4 14.85 -56.27 14.38
C SER A 4 13.38 -55.84 14.38
N VAL A 5 12.83 -55.99 13.18
CA VAL A 5 11.51 -55.68 12.63
C VAL A 5 10.37 -56.46 13.29
N ALA A 6 9.17 -55.88 13.30
CA ALA A 6 7.91 -56.64 13.30
C ALA A 6 6.86 -55.95 12.41
N GLU A 7 6.65 -56.53 11.22
CA GLU A 7 5.56 -56.24 10.28
C GLU A 7 4.25 -56.90 10.74
N ARG A 8 3.11 -56.26 10.43
CA ARG A 8 1.75 -56.84 10.52
C ARG A 8 0.85 -56.31 9.39
N PRO A 9 -0.22 -57.04 9.01
CA PRO A 9 -0.43 -57.48 7.63
C PRO A 9 -1.39 -56.63 6.79
N LEU A 10 -1.21 -56.80 5.48
CA LEU A 10 -1.99 -56.27 4.37
C LEU A 10 -3.42 -56.83 4.35
N PHE A 11 -4.42 -55.96 4.37
CA PHE A 11 -5.79 -56.30 4.02
C PHE A 11 -5.98 -56.22 2.50
N HIS A 12 -6.33 -57.35 1.89
CA HIS A 12 -6.78 -57.43 0.51
C HIS A 12 -8.22 -56.91 0.40
N VAL A 13 -8.41 -55.83 -0.35
CA VAL A 13 -9.73 -55.39 -0.81
C VAL A 13 -9.86 -55.69 -2.30
N ARG A 14 -10.90 -56.47 -2.60
CA ARG A 14 -11.26 -56.99 -3.93
C ARG A 14 -11.78 -55.84 -4.80
N VAL A 15 -11.24 -55.69 -6.01
CA VAL A 15 -11.69 -54.72 -7.02
C VAL A 15 -12.79 -55.37 -7.86
N HIS A 16 -13.98 -54.77 -7.92
CA HIS A 16 -15.00 -55.03 -8.93
C HIS A 16 -15.01 -53.88 -9.95
N PRO A 17 -15.05 -54.13 -11.27
CA PRO A 17 -15.18 -53.06 -12.25
C PRO A 17 -16.68 -52.72 -12.44
N HIS A 18 -17.06 -51.50 -12.05
CA HIS A 18 -18.32 -50.90 -12.49
C HIS A 18 -18.07 -50.02 -13.70
N ASN A 19 -18.55 -50.49 -14.85
CA ASN A 19 -18.71 -49.70 -16.06
C ASN A 19 -19.92 -48.77 -15.86
N GLY A 20 -19.66 -47.48 -15.66
CA GLY A 20 -20.68 -46.45 -15.47
C GLY A 20 -20.33 -45.25 -16.34
N SER A 21 -20.96 -45.18 -17.51
CA SER A 21 -20.99 -43.99 -18.36
C SER A 21 -21.77 -42.90 -17.64
N THR A 22 -21.10 -41.80 -17.29
CA THR A 22 -21.77 -40.58 -16.82
C THR A 22 -21.18 -39.39 -17.55
N ARG A 23 -22.08 -38.69 -18.24
CA ARG A 23 -21.87 -37.48 -19.03
C ARG A 23 -21.02 -36.46 -18.27
N ALA A 24 -20.07 -35.86 -18.99
CA ALA A 24 -19.37 -34.66 -18.55
C ALA A 24 -20.40 -33.55 -18.24
N SER A 25 -20.41 -33.13 -16.97
CA SER A 25 -21.05 -31.88 -16.55
C SER A 25 -20.20 -30.72 -17.06
N PRO A 26 -20.79 -29.61 -17.56
CA PRO A 26 -20.01 -28.45 -17.95
C PRO A 26 -19.35 -27.87 -16.71
N GLU A 27 -18.04 -27.67 -16.79
CA GLU A 27 -17.28 -26.89 -15.81
C GLU A 27 -18.01 -25.57 -15.58
N ALA A 28 -18.51 -25.39 -14.35
CA ALA A 28 -18.98 -24.10 -13.89
C ALA A 28 -17.79 -23.15 -13.93
N GLN A 29 -17.69 -22.39 -15.03
CA GLN A 29 -16.90 -21.18 -15.06
C GLN A 29 -17.49 -20.26 -13.99
N THR A 30 -16.89 -20.28 -12.81
CA THR A 30 -17.09 -19.24 -11.80
C THR A 30 -16.63 -17.94 -12.44
N GLN A 31 -17.57 -17.22 -13.05
CA GLN A 31 -17.45 -15.79 -13.28
C GLN A 31 -17.06 -15.19 -11.93
N ARG A 32 -15.80 -14.77 -11.80
CA ARG A 32 -15.47 -13.79 -10.77
C ARG A 32 -16.46 -12.66 -10.97
N SER A 33 -17.21 -12.32 -9.92
CA SER A 33 -17.76 -10.98 -9.80
C SER A 33 -16.63 -10.02 -10.18
N SER A 34 -16.93 -9.06 -11.06
CA SER A 34 -16.03 -7.94 -11.30
C SER A 34 -15.95 -7.17 -9.98
N ASP A 35 -15.07 -7.59 -9.09
CA ASP A 35 -14.88 -6.92 -7.82
C ASP A 35 -14.43 -5.50 -8.16
N MET A 36 -15.25 -4.54 -7.74
CA MET A 36 -15.11 -3.13 -8.02
C MET A 36 -13.73 -2.65 -7.55
N THR A 37 -12.89 -2.21 -8.49
CA THR A 37 -11.55 -1.68 -8.17
C THR A 37 -11.66 -0.50 -7.21
N THR A 38 -10.92 -0.55 -6.10
CA THR A 38 -10.83 0.58 -5.17
C THR A 38 -9.48 1.28 -5.32
N ILE A 39 -9.53 2.59 -5.59
CA ILE A 39 -8.38 3.47 -5.73
C ILE A 39 -8.31 4.34 -4.47
N LEU A 40 -7.24 4.22 -3.70
CA LEU A 40 -6.96 5.10 -2.56
C LEU A 40 -5.92 6.15 -2.96
N GLN A 41 -6.32 7.42 -2.95
CA GLN A 41 -5.40 8.54 -3.12
C GLN A 41 -5.06 9.17 -1.77
N ILE A 42 -3.76 9.30 -1.48
CA ILE A 42 -3.22 9.89 -0.25
C ILE A 42 -2.50 11.19 -0.61
N ASN A 43 -3.05 12.32 -0.14
CA ASN A 43 -2.51 13.65 -0.38
C ASN A 43 -1.74 14.14 0.86
N SER A 44 -0.42 14.32 0.74
CA SER A 44 0.44 14.63 1.88
C SER A 44 1.11 16.01 1.88
N ALA A 45 0.76 16.89 0.93
CA ALA A 45 1.35 18.22 0.87
C ALA A 45 1.01 19.07 2.10
N ALA A 46 1.98 19.85 2.58
CA ALA A 46 1.79 20.76 3.72
C ALA A 46 1.12 22.10 3.34
N ARG A 47 0.55 22.18 2.12
CA ARG A 47 -0.19 23.34 1.62
C ARG A 47 -1.54 22.89 1.08
N SER A 48 -2.57 23.70 1.34
CA SER A 48 -3.95 23.42 0.95
C SER A 48 -4.24 23.68 -0.53
N GLN A 49 -3.45 24.51 -1.20
CA GLN A 49 -3.61 24.88 -2.61
C GLN A 49 -2.26 24.87 -3.34
N GLY A 50 -2.30 24.67 -4.66
CA GLY A 50 -1.10 24.73 -5.51
C GLY A 50 -0.05 23.63 -5.24
N ALA A 51 -0.44 22.53 -4.60
CA ALA A 51 0.44 21.38 -4.42
C ALA A 51 0.58 20.60 -5.74
N ARG A 52 1.71 20.76 -6.43
CA ARG A 52 1.99 20.06 -7.71
C ARG A 52 1.90 18.54 -7.59
N SER A 53 2.34 17.95 -6.47
CA SER A 53 2.21 16.51 -6.22
C SER A 53 0.75 16.06 -6.15
N THR A 54 -0.12 16.86 -5.53
CA THR A 54 -1.55 16.55 -5.42
C THR A 54 -2.24 16.73 -6.76
N GLN A 55 -1.97 17.81 -7.49
CA GLN A 55 -2.53 18.02 -8.84
C GLN A 55 -2.18 16.86 -9.78
N LEU A 56 -0.91 16.43 -9.81
CA LEU A 56 -0.48 15.30 -10.63
C LEU A 56 -1.06 13.96 -10.14
N ALA A 57 -1.28 13.78 -8.83
CA ALA A 57 -1.97 12.62 -8.29
C ALA A 57 -3.46 12.61 -8.67
N ASP A 58 -4.14 13.75 -8.66
CA ASP A 58 -5.52 13.89 -9.14
C ASP A 58 -5.62 13.52 -10.62
N GLU A 59 -4.68 14.01 -11.45
CA GLU A 59 -4.59 13.65 -12.89
C GLU A 59 -4.40 12.14 -13.08
N LEU A 60 -3.54 11.50 -12.29
CA LEU A 60 -3.32 10.05 -12.33
C LEU A 60 -4.55 9.26 -11.89
N THR A 61 -5.15 9.63 -10.76
CA THR A 61 -6.35 8.97 -10.22
C THR A 61 -7.50 9.04 -11.22
N ALA A 62 -7.74 10.22 -11.83
CA ALA A 62 -8.78 10.38 -12.84
C ALA A 62 -8.54 9.50 -14.08
N LYS A 63 -7.27 9.34 -14.50
CA LYS A 63 -6.92 8.41 -15.57
C LYS A 63 -7.19 6.95 -15.16
N LEU A 64 -6.78 6.55 -13.97
CA LEU A 64 -6.98 5.19 -13.47
C LEU A 64 -8.47 4.85 -13.32
N GLU A 65 -9.28 5.79 -12.84
CA GLU A 65 -10.74 5.66 -12.77
C GLU A 65 -11.35 5.47 -14.17
N LYS A 66 -10.92 6.28 -15.14
CA LYS A 66 -11.38 6.15 -16.53
C LYS A 66 -11.01 4.79 -17.15
N SER A 67 -9.84 4.24 -16.81
CA SER A 67 -9.38 2.93 -17.27
C SER A 67 -10.06 1.76 -16.54
N ASN A 68 -10.69 2.01 -15.39
CA ASN A 68 -11.39 1.01 -14.60
C ASN A 68 -12.84 1.46 -14.33
N PRO A 69 -13.73 1.44 -15.36
CA PRO A 69 -15.10 1.91 -15.21
C PRO A 69 -15.82 1.22 -14.04
N GLY A 70 -16.43 2.04 -13.17
CA GLY A 70 -17.09 1.57 -11.96
C GLY A 70 -16.18 1.52 -10.73
N SER A 71 -14.90 1.88 -10.83
CA SER A 71 -14.01 1.93 -9.67
C SER A 71 -14.51 2.91 -8.59
N LYS A 72 -14.23 2.58 -7.33
CA LYS A 72 -14.45 3.47 -6.19
C LYS A 72 -13.18 4.26 -5.90
N VAL A 73 -13.28 5.58 -5.85
CA VAL A 73 -12.17 6.46 -5.43
C VAL A 73 -12.36 6.89 -3.97
N VAL A 74 -11.33 6.70 -3.16
CA VAL A 74 -11.23 7.20 -1.78
C VAL A 74 -10.08 8.20 -1.71
N VAL A 75 -10.33 9.40 -1.21
CA VAL A 75 -9.31 10.44 -1.09
C VAL A 75 -9.06 10.77 0.37
N ARG A 76 -7.83 10.53 0.83
CA ARG A 76 -7.33 10.91 2.16
C ARG A 76 -6.39 12.09 2.04
N ASN A 77 -6.85 13.27 2.46
CA ASN A 77 -6.00 14.44 2.61
C ASN A 77 -5.43 14.51 4.03
N LEU A 78 -4.11 14.38 4.17
CA LEU A 78 -3.40 14.32 5.46
C LEU A 78 -3.17 15.69 6.09
N LEU A 79 -3.40 16.78 5.37
CA LEU A 79 -3.40 18.12 5.94
C LEU A 79 -4.72 18.41 6.67
N SER A 80 -5.86 18.09 6.04
CA SER A 80 -7.18 18.30 6.64
C SER A 80 -7.60 17.20 7.62
N ASN A 81 -7.04 15.99 7.47
CA ASN A 81 -7.24 14.85 8.35
C ASN A 81 -5.88 14.43 8.91
N ALA A 82 -5.26 15.34 9.67
CA ALA A 82 -3.91 15.18 10.18
C ALA A 82 -3.90 14.27 11.41
N GLN A 83 -2.94 13.34 11.41
CA GLN A 83 -2.72 12.44 12.53
C GLN A 83 -1.79 13.15 13.51
N PRO A 84 -2.07 13.10 14.82
CA PRO A 84 -1.15 13.64 15.79
C PRO A 84 0.16 12.86 15.74
N HIS A 85 1.24 13.50 16.18
CA HIS A 85 2.52 12.81 16.34
C HIS A 85 2.38 11.63 17.32
N LEU A 86 3.26 10.64 17.18
CA LEU A 86 3.35 9.58 18.18
C LEU A 86 3.72 10.18 19.54
N ASP A 87 3.03 9.74 20.57
CA ASP A 87 3.28 10.05 21.97
C ASP A 87 3.08 8.77 22.81
N ASP A 88 3.28 8.88 24.12
CA ASP A 88 3.14 7.75 25.04
C ASP A 88 1.72 7.16 25.04
N ALA A 89 0.68 7.97 24.80
CA ALA A 89 -0.69 7.49 24.75
C ALA A 89 -0.94 6.63 23.50
N VAL A 90 -0.44 7.07 22.35
CA VAL A 90 -0.54 6.32 21.08
C VAL A 90 0.28 5.03 21.16
N LEU A 91 1.53 5.11 21.62
CA LEU A 91 2.38 3.94 21.78
C LEU A 91 1.77 2.96 22.79
N GLY A 92 1.31 3.45 23.93
CA GLY A 92 0.60 2.65 24.91
C GLY A 92 -0.59 1.91 24.29
N ALA A 93 -1.43 2.60 23.52
CA ALA A 93 -2.58 1.98 22.85
C ALA A 93 -2.16 0.90 21.83
N PHE A 94 -1.10 1.14 21.05
CA PHE A 94 -0.62 0.20 20.03
C PHE A 94 0.03 -1.05 20.64
N PHE A 95 0.73 -0.92 21.77
CA PHE A 95 1.43 -2.03 22.42
C PHE A 95 0.63 -2.76 23.50
N THR A 96 -0.46 -2.19 24.02
CA THR A 96 -1.38 -2.91 24.92
C THR A 96 -2.16 -3.98 24.13
N PRO A 97 -2.20 -5.25 24.60
CA PRO A 97 -3.05 -6.30 24.02
C PRO A 97 -4.52 -5.89 23.95
N ALA A 98 -5.23 -6.31 22.89
CA ALA A 98 -6.57 -5.81 22.58
C ALA A 98 -7.57 -6.00 23.74
N GLU A 99 -7.48 -7.14 24.42
CA GLU A 99 -8.31 -7.53 25.55
C GLU A 99 -8.01 -6.75 26.85
N GLN A 100 -6.90 -6.02 26.89
CA GLN A 100 -6.45 -5.22 28.05
C GLN A 100 -6.57 -3.72 27.82
N ARG A 101 -7.03 -3.28 26.64
CA ARG A 101 -7.11 -1.86 26.31
C ARG A 101 -8.21 -1.14 27.08
N SER A 102 -7.90 0.06 27.56
CA SER A 102 -8.92 0.99 28.07
C SER A 102 -9.82 1.50 26.93
N ALA A 103 -10.92 2.18 27.28
CA ALA A 103 -11.80 2.81 26.30
C ALA A 103 -11.06 3.86 25.44
N GLU A 104 -10.16 4.63 26.05
CA GLU A 104 -9.34 5.65 25.39
C GLU A 104 -8.35 5.01 24.42
N GLN A 105 -7.69 3.92 24.83
CA GLN A 105 -6.77 3.18 23.97
C GLN A 105 -7.51 2.56 22.78
N ASN A 106 -8.71 2.01 23.00
CA ASN A 106 -9.55 1.51 21.91
C ASN A 106 -9.95 2.61 20.93
N ALA A 107 -10.28 3.82 21.42
CA ALA A 107 -10.59 4.95 20.55
C ALA A 107 -9.38 5.41 19.72
N ILE A 108 -8.16 5.35 20.27
CA ILE A 108 -6.92 5.62 19.53
C ILE A 108 -6.70 4.54 18.45
N VAL A 109 -6.79 3.26 18.83
CA VAL A 109 -6.60 2.14 17.90
C VAL A 109 -7.62 2.17 16.78
N ALA A 110 -8.89 2.49 17.06
CA ALA A 110 -9.93 2.60 16.03
C ALA A 110 -9.59 3.61 14.92
N LYS A 111 -8.95 4.74 15.27
CA LYS A 111 -8.47 5.71 14.27
C LYS A 111 -7.36 5.13 13.40
N SER A 112 -6.44 4.36 13.98
CA SER A 112 -5.40 3.66 13.22
C SER A 112 -5.99 2.56 12.34
N ASP A 113 -6.96 1.81 12.87
CA ASP A 113 -7.67 0.75 12.14
C ASP A 113 -8.37 1.33 10.89
N GLU A 114 -9.02 2.50 10.98
CA GLU A 114 -9.59 3.19 9.80
C GLU A 114 -8.55 3.36 8.67
N LEU A 115 -7.36 3.87 8.99
CA LEU A 115 -6.29 4.10 8.02
C LEU A 115 -5.75 2.80 7.42
N VAL A 116 -5.65 1.75 8.25
CA VAL A 116 -5.21 0.43 7.81
C VAL A 116 -6.26 -0.23 6.91
N GLU A 117 -7.55 -0.10 7.24
CA GLU A 117 -8.63 -0.66 6.43
C GLU A 117 -8.77 0.05 5.08
N GLU A 118 -8.54 1.37 5.01
CA GLU A 118 -8.40 2.08 3.73
C GLU A 118 -7.31 1.44 2.85
N LEU A 119 -6.14 1.16 3.43
CA LEU A 119 -5.05 0.52 2.70
C LEU A 119 -5.42 -0.90 2.26
N LYS A 120 -6.02 -1.71 3.15
CA LYS A 120 -6.42 -3.09 2.84
C LYS A 120 -7.49 -3.16 1.76
N ALA A 121 -8.46 -2.26 1.79
CA ALA A 121 -9.54 -2.20 0.81
C ALA A 121 -9.07 -1.74 -0.58
N ALA A 122 -7.95 -1.02 -0.69
CA ALA A 122 -7.44 -0.53 -1.95
C ALA A 122 -6.73 -1.61 -2.78
N ASP A 123 -7.05 -1.64 -4.08
CA ASP A 123 -6.31 -2.40 -5.10
C ASP A 123 -5.16 -1.55 -5.67
N VAL A 124 -5.43 -0.25 -5.83
CA VAL A 124 -4.46 0.74 -6.31
C VAL A 124 -4.31 1.86 -5.28
N ILE A 125 -3.07 2.20 -4.93
CA ILE A 125 -2.75 3.30 -4.01
C ILE A 125 -1.96 4.36 -4.76
N VAL A 126 -2.43 5.60 -4.74
CA VAL A 126 -1.74 6.77 -5.30
C VAL A 126 -1.29 7.68 -4.16
N ILE A 127 0.01 7.84 -3.96
CA ILE A 127 0.59 8.66 -2.88
C ILE A 127 1.20 9.92 -3.49
N ALA A 128 0.61 11.08 -3.21
CA ALA A 128 1.23 12.37 -3.51
C ALA A 128 2.25 12.72 -2.41
N ALA A 129 3.54 12.59 -2.70
CA ALA A 129 4.65 12.74 -1.75
C ALA A 129 5.62 13.85 -2.20
N PRO A 130 5.34 15.15 -1.91
CA PRO A 130 6.28 16.22 -2.22
C PRO A 130 7.55 16.11 -1.37
N LEU A 131 8.67 16.57 -1.93
CA LEU A 131 9.95 16.63 -1.20
C LEU A 131 10.04 17.92 -0.39
N TYR A 132 10.20 17.76 0.92
CA TYR A 132 10.48 18.85 1.86
C TYR A 132 11.78 18.56 2.60
N ASN A 133 12.76 19.46 2.48
CA ASN A 133 14.05 19.33 3.19
C ASN A 133 14.68 17.94 3.02
N PHE A 134 14.71 17.44 1.77
CA PHE A 134 15.20 16.11 1.39
C PHE A 134 14.37 14.91 1.90
N GLY A 135 13.33 15.13 2.70
CA GLY A 135 12.44 14.11 3.23
C GLY A 135 11.03 14.12 2.64
N ILE A 136 10.20 13.24 3.18
CA ILE A 136 8.74 13.29 3.05
C ILE A 136 8.13 14.40 3.92
N SER A 137 6.87 14.75 3.72
CA SER A 137 6.19 15.69 4.61
C SER A 137 6.00 15.09 6.01
N SER A 138 5.92 15.96 7.02
CA SER A 138 5.59 15.55 8.39
C SER A 138 4.22 14.87 8.46
N HIS A 139 3.26 15.31 7.64
CA HIS A 139 1.95 14.67 7.51
C HIS A 139 2.03 13.23 6.99
N LEU A 140 2.87 12.97 5.97
CA LEU A 140 3.06 11.60 5.48
C LEU A 140 3.76 10.75 6.54
N LYS A 141 4.69 11.34 7.29
CA LYS A 141 5.41 10.64 8.36
C LYS A 141 4.47 10.23 9.49
N THR A 142 3.59 11.12 9.95
CA THR A 142 2.61 10.75 10.98
C THR A 142 1.61 9.73 10.46
N TYR A 143 1.15 9.83 9.21
CA TYR A 143 0.33 8.77 8.61
C TYR A 143 1.04 7.41 8.61
N PHE A 144 2.31 7.37 8.21
CA PHE A 144 3.15 6.16 8.24
C PHE A 144 3.31 5.57 9.64
N ASP A 145 3.52 6.42 10.64
CA ASP A 145 3.61 6.00 12.04
C ASP A 145 2.32 5.35 12.54
N TRP A 146 1.17 5.82 12.08
CA TRP A 146 -0.14 5.33 12.50
C TRP A 146 -0.55 4.02 11.81
N ILE A 147 0.03 3.70 10.65
CA ILE A 147 -0.26 2.44 9.93
C ILE A 147 0.79 1.37 10.17
N ALA A 148 1.99 1.70 10.67
CA ALA A 148 3.05 0.74 10.94
C ALA A 148 2.83 -0.01 12.26
N ARG A 149 2.02 -1.06 12.24
CA ARG A 149 1.60 -1.80 13.43
C ARG A 149 1.95 -3.29 13.37
N ALA A 150 2.70 -3.74 14.37
CA ALA A 150 3.08 -5.14 14.51
C ALA A 150 1.83 -6.02 14.70
N GLY A 151 1.79 -7.15 13.98
CA GLY A 151 0.64 -8.05 13.92
C GLY A 151 -0.53 -7.55 13.07
N VAL A 152 -0.45 -6.33 12.51
CA VAL A 152 -1.54 -5.72 11.73
C VAL A 152 -1.13 -5.42 10.30
N THR A 153 -0.05 -4.67 10.10
CA THR A 153 0.47 -4.33 8.75
C THR A 153 1.85 -4.92 8.48
N PHE A 154 2.54 -5.38 9.52
CA PHE A 154 3.74 -6.20 9.41
C PHE A 154 3.81 -7.19 10.58
N ARG A 155 4.67 -8.21 10.49
CA ARG A 155 5.03 -9.08 11.62
C ARG A 155 6.53 -9.34 11.65
N TYR A 156 7.05 -9.70 12.82
CA TYR A 156 8.43 -10.17 12.93
C TYR A 156 8.53 -11.66 12.63
N THR A 157 9.54 -12.05 11.84
CA THR A 157 9.87 -13.44 11.54
C THR A 157 11.36 -13.69 11.82
N ALA A 158 11.80 -14.95 11.76
CA ALA A 158 13.21 -15.30 11.89
C ALA A 158 14.11 -14.63 10.82
N ASN A 159 13.53 -14.23 9.68
CA ASN A 159 14.25 -13.59 8.58
C ASN A 159 14.12 -12.06 8.58
N GLY A 160 13.56 -11.47 9.65
CA GLY A 160 13.26 -10.05 9.75
C GLY A 160 11.76 -9.74 9.60
N PRO A 161 11.38 -8.46 9.46
CA PRO A 161 9.99 -8.07 9.32
C PRO A 161 9.41 -8.51 7.97
N GLU A 162 8.16 -8.98 8.00
CA GLU A 162 7.36 -9.36 6.84
C GLU A 162 6.11 -8.48 6.78
N GLY A 163 5.92 -7.80 5.65
CA GLY A 163 4.75 -6.97 5.40
C GLY A 163 3.49 -7.79 5.14
N LEU A 164 2.34 -7.31 5.64
CA LEU A 164 1.05 -8.01 5.58
C LEU A 164 0.07 -7.37 4.60
N ILE A 165 0.39 -6.20 4.05
CA ILE A 165 -0.45 -5.43 3.13
C ILE A 165 0.04 -5.68 1.70
N THR A 166 -0.38 -6.80 1.11
CA THR A 166 0.16 -7.32 -0.16
C THR A 166 -0.86 -7.26 -1.30
N GLY A 167 -0.40 -7.50 -2.54
CA GLY A 167 -1.28 -7.62 -3.72
C GLY A 167 -1.79 -6.29 -4.29
N LYS A 168 -1.09 -5.19 -4.04
CA LYS A 168 -1.54 -3.83 -4.37
C LYS A 168 -0.59 -3.17 -5.35
N LYS A 169 -1.16 -2.42 -6.30
CA LYS A 169 -0.37 -1.53 -7.17
C LYS A 169 -0.20 -0.19 -6.48
N VAL A 170 1.03 0.30 -6.37
CA VAL A 170 1.32 1.62 -5.76
C VAL A 170 1.95 2.56 -6.77
N TYR A 171 1.42 3.77 -6.88
CA TYR A 171 2.03 4.89 -7.56
C TYR A 171 2.44 5.95 -6.55
N VAL A 172 3.70 6.40 -6.62
CA VAL A 172 4.20 7.52 -5.82
C VAL A 172 4.43 8.69 -6.75
N VAL A 173 3.66 9.76 -6.57
CA VAL A 173 3.78 11.02 -7.32
C VAL A 173 4.59 12.01 -6.50
N SER A 174 5.83 12.26 -6.92
CA SER A 174 6.79 13.07 -6.18
C SER A 174 7.12 14.38 -6.92
N ALA A 175 6.61 15.49 -6.39
CA ALA A 175 6.95 16.84 -6.85
C ALA A 175 8.13 17.42 -6.06
N ARG A 176 9.15 17.92 -6.76
CA ARG A 176 10.43 18.36 -6.17
C ARG A 176 10.88 19.68 -6.79
N GLY A 177 11.34 20.61 -5.94
CA GLY A 177 11.82 21.92 -6.38
C GLY A 177 13.12 21.83 -7.20
N GLY A 178 14.04 20.95 -6.79
CA GLY A 178 15.29 20.64 -7.50
C GLY A 178 15.25 19.27 -8.19
N LYS A 179 16.38 18.88 -8.81
CA LYS A 179 16.62 17.58 -9.43
C LYS A 179 17.54 16.73 -8.56
N TYR A 180 17.02 15.66 -7.98
CA TYR A 180 17.72 14.83 -7.02
C TYR A 180 17.76 13.35 -7.42
N LEU A 181 16.85 12.88 -8.28
CA LEU A 181 16.79 11.48 -8.68
C LEU A 181 18.16 11.00 -9.18
N GLY A 182 18.63 9.89 -8.62
CA GLY A 182 19.94 9.31 -8.96
C GLY A 182 21.14 10.02 -8.32
N THR A 183 20.92 11.06 -7.51
CA THR A 183 21.98 11.74 -6.74
C THR A 183 22.02 11.23 -5.28
N PRO A 184 23.13 11.41 -4.56
CA PRO A 184 23.21 11.09 -3.13
C PRO A 184 22.20 11.86 -2.24
N ASN A 185 21.63 12.95 -2.74
CA ASN A 185 20.65 13.77 -2.03
C ASN A 185 19.20 13.28 -2.22
N ASP A 186 18.95 12.22 -3.00
CA ASP A 186 17.65 11.56 -3.03
C ASP A 186 17.49 10.63 -1.83
N THR A 187 17.18 11.22 -0.68
CA THR A 187 16.86 10.47 0.55
C THR A 187 15.39 10.06 0.63
N GLN A 188 14.53 10.65 -0.19
CA GLN A 188 13.08 10.44 -0.15
C GLN A 188 12.67 9.13 -0.84
N THR A 189 13.18 8.87 -2.06
CA THR A 189 12.88 7.65 -2.82
C THR A 189 13.25 6.36 -2.05
N PRO A 190 14.48 6.20 -1.53
CA PRO A 190 14.85 4.98 -0.79
C PRO A 190 14.08 4.84 0.51
N TYR A 191 13.76 5.94 1.21
CA TYR A 191 12.92 5.89 2.41
C TYR A 191 11.52 5.36 2.08
N LEU A 192 10.88 5.89 1.03
CA LEU A 192 9.56 5.44 0.60
C LEU A 192 9.56 3.97 0.19
N LYS A 193 10.54 3.52 -0.60
CA LYS A 193 10.68 2.10 -0.96
C LYS A 193 10.85 1.21 0.27
N THR A 194 11.69 1.62 1.22
CA THR A 194 11.93 0.90 2.47
C THR A 194 10.63 0.77 3.27
N PHE A 195 9.95 1.89 3.53
CA PHE A 195 8.74 1.90 4.35
C PHE A 195 7.58 1.14 3.68
N LEU A 196 7.35 1.36 2.39
CA LEU A 196 6.28 0.67 1.65
C LEU A 196 6.54 -0.84 1.60
N GLY A 197 7.77 -1.25 1.28
CA GLY A 197 8.17 -2.66 1.30
C GLY A 197 8.03 -3.29 2.69
N PHE A 198 8.37 -2.55 3.75
CA PHE A 198 8.24 -3.00 5.13
C PHE A 198 6.81 -3.39 5.52
N ILE A 199 5.79 -2.69 5.01
CA ILE A 199 4.37 -3.04 5.24
C ILE A 199 3.79 -3.97 4.16
N GLY A 200 4.56 -4.33 3.12
CA GLY A 200 4.17 -5.31 2.09
C GLY A 200 3.82 -4.73 0.72
N LEU A 201 3.90 -3.40 0.57
CA LEU A 201 3.64 -2.68 -0.68
C LEU A 201 4.88 -2.70 -1.58
N THR A 202 5.01 -3.75 -2.39
CA THR A 202 6.24 -4.02 -3.16
C THR A 202 6.15 -3.65 -4.65
N ASP A 203 4.96 -3.61 -5.25
CA ASP A 203 4.78 -3.14 -6.63
C ASP A 203 4.61 -1.61 -6.64
N VAL A 204 5.75 -0.91 -6.60
CA VAL A 204 5.80 0.56 -6.52
C VAL A 204 6.35 1.17 -7.81
N SER A 205 5.57 2.05 -8.44
CA SER A 205 5.97 2.86 -9.58
C SER A 205 6.07 4.34 -9.17
N PHE A 206 7.18 5.00 -9.51
CA PHE A 206 7.40 6.40 -9.16
C PHE A 206 7.18 7.30 -10.38
N ILE A 207 6.47 8.40 -10.16
CA ILE A 207 6.26 9.48 -11.13
C ILE A 207 6.88 10.74 -10.52
N TYR A 208 7.91 11.28 -11.17
CA TYR A 208 8.63 12.45 -10.68
C TYR A 208 8.31 13.69 -11.50
N ALA A 209 8.14 14.81 -10.80
CA ALA A 209 8.22 16.15 -11.37
C ALA A 209 9.35 16.90 -10.64
N GLU A 210 10.56 16.90 -11.22
CA GLU A 210 11.76 17.50 -10.62
C GLU A 210 12.21 18.78 -11.33
N GLY A 211 12.71 19.74 -10.55
CA GLY A 211 13.15 21.04 -11.08
C GLY A 211 12.03 22.07 -11.20
N LEU A 212 10.95 21.92 -10.42
CA LEU A 212 9.80 22.82 -10.41
C LEU A 212 10.13 24.25 -9.97
N ASN A 213 11.24 24.46 -9.25
CA ASN A 213 11.68 25.77 -8.78
C ASN A 213 12.95 26.27 -9.49
N MET A 214 13.33 25.66 -10.62
CA MET A 214 14.56 25.99 -11.37
C MET A 214 14.30 26.93 -12.57
N GLY A 215 13.15 27.60 -12.60
CA GLY A 215 12.73 28.50 -13.70
C GLY A 215 11.61 27.90 -14.57
N PRO A 216 10.94 28.74 -15.38
CA PRO A 216 9.71 28.36 -16.09
C PRO A 216 9.90 27.22 -17.08
N ASP A 217 11.01 27.20 -17.82
CA ASP A 217 11.30 26.13 -18.80
C ASP A 217 11.52 24.78 -18.09
N SER A 218 12.22 24.80 -16.95
CA SER A 218 12.44 23.59 -16.14
C SER A 218 11.14 23.10 -15.51
N GLU A 219 10.28 24.01 -15.03
CA GLU A 219 8.96 23.65 -14.51
C GLU A 219 8.09 23.02 -15.60
N ALA A 220 8.01 23.63 -16.78
CA ALA A 220 7.22 23.12 -17.90
C ALA A 220 7.69 21.72 -18.33
N ALA A 221 9.01 21.53 -18.47
CA ALA A 221 9.58 20.22 -18.81
C ALA A 221 9.30 19.16 -17.72
N ALA A 222 9.39 19.53 -16.45
CA ALA A 222 9.12 18.63 -15.33
C ALA A 222 7.66 18.15 -15.32
N LEU A 223 6.72 19.07 -15.55
CA LEU A 223 5.29 18.76 -15.62
C LEU A 223 4.94 17.92 -16.86
N ALA A 224 5.57 18.21 -18.01
CA ALA A 224 5.38 17.42 -19.23
C ALA A 224 5.85 15.98 -19.03
N ALA A 225 7.07 15.77 -18.51
CA ALA A 225 7.61 14.44 -18.24
C ALA A 225 6.74 13.65 -17.23
N ALA A 226 6.25 14.31 -16.17
CA ALA A 226 5.35 13.68 -15.22
C ALA A 226 4.03 13.23 -15.87
N ARG A 227 3.46 14.05 -16.77
CA ARG A 227 2.23 13.73 -17.51
C ARG A 227 2.42 12.61 -18.53
N GLU A 228 3.57 12.54 -19.18
CA GLU A 228 3.92 11.40 -20.04
C GLU A 228 3.98 10.10 -19.22
N ALA A 229 4.60 10.13 -18.03
CA ALA A 229 4.62 9.00 -17.13
C ALA A 229 3.22 8.61 -16.62
N ILE A 230 2.36 9.60 -16.32
CA ILE A 230 0.94 9.36 -15.99
C ILE A 230 0.22 8.69 -17.16
N ALA A 231 0.43 9.16 -18.39
CA ALA A 231 -0.19 8.58 -19.58
C ALA A 231 0.21 7.11 -19.80
N ALA A 232 1.45 6.74 -19.46
CA ALA A 232 1.96 5.38 -19.55
C ALA A 232 1.54 4.45 -18.39
N ALA A 233 0.96 5.00 -17.31
CA ALA A 233 0.64 4.27 -16.09
C ALA A 233 -0.49 3.24 -16.20
#